data_AF-A0A7X0CIS3-F1
#
_entry.id   AF-A0A7X0CIS3-F1
#
_cell.length_a   1.000
_cell.length_b   1.000
_cell.length_c   1.000
_cell.angle_alpha   90.00
_cell.angle_beta   90.00
_cell.angle_gamma   90.00
#
_symmetry.space_group_name_H-M   'P 1'
#
loop_
_entity.id
_entity.type
_entity.pdbx_description
1 polymer ?
#
loop_
_entity_poly.entity_id
_entity_poly.type
_entity_poly.pdbx_seq_one_letter_code
_entity_poly.pdbx_strand_id
1 'polypeptide(L)'
;MTNKPAFTEKRFIVTFIFVTSLFLMWGVLHSMSDVLNKHFQNVLNLSKSKSGYIQMSVFGAYFIMSIPAGYFLKKFGYKAGVLMGLLLFAGGIFLFVPAANAFSFSFFRIALFIMGCGMATLETVAHPFAAALGDQRRSDQRINFAQTFNAVGTMIGPAIGSMFLLSTDNVHSTDLTSVKTLYVAIGCVILLIAVVFVFLKIPALTDPHVDTAAIDAAAVNVDVDPARKLYQHKHFIWACAAQFFNVAAQAGTWAYFINYGVDVMHFSSEKAGYLMIVFMGMMVLGRIVGTSLMTYIAPNKLLASFACGSILMCLIVAQGWGWSSYIALMMINFFFSIMFPTIFSLGLKNLGEHTKQASSFISMGVVGGAFFPLIMGQIANHNVAQAYYLPVICYLVIFLFAYRFYKVKY
;
A
#
# COMPACT_ATOMS: atom_id res chain seq x y z
N MET A 1 14.46 36.69 0.72
CA MET A 1 15.02 35.58 -0.08
C MET A 1 14.70 34.27 0.63
N THR A 2 13.66 33.59 0.17
CA THR A 2 13.09 32.38 0.81
C THR A 2 13.98 31.17 0.53
N ASN A 3 14.74 30.76 1.55
CA ASN A 3 15.59 29.58 1.52
C ASN A 3 14.69 28.33 1.38
N LYS A 4 14.52 27.81 0.15
CA LYS A 4 13.79 26.56 -0.10
C LYS A 4 14.62 25.41 0.49
N PRO A 5 14.16 24.69 1.52
CA PRO A 5 14.93 23.58 2.08
C PRO A 5 15.13 22.50 1.00
N ALA A 6 16.35 21.96 0.98
CA ALA A 6 16.77 20.93 0.03
C ALA A 6 15.90 19.67 0.16
N PHE A 7 15.69 18.96 -0.96
CA PHE A 7 14.87 17.74 -1.02
C PHE A 7 15.43 16.63 -0.10
N THR A 8 16.76 16.54 -0.01
CA THR A 8 17.50 15.69 0.92
C THR A 8 18.88 16.30 1.15
N GLU A 9 19.45 16.22 2.36
CA GLU A 9 20.86 16.60 2.55
C GLU A 9 21.78 15.61 1.83
N LYS A 10 22.94 16.07 1.32
CA LYS A 10 23.92 15.23 0.61
C LYS A 10 24.31 13.96 1.39
N ARG A 11 24.22 13.99 2.72
CA ARG A 11 24.50 12.88 3.63
C ARG A 11 23.46 11.74 3.57
N PHE A 12 22.22 12.03 3.19
CA PHE A 12 21.10 11.07 3.17
C PHE A 12 20.73 10.58 1.77
N ILE A 13 21.33 11.12 0.71
CA ILE A 13 21.01 10.76 -0.68
C ILE A 13 21.25 9.27 -0.94
N VAL A 14 22.37 8.71 -0.47
CA VAL A 14 22.68 7.27 -0.65
C VAL A 14 21.64 6.39 0.05
N THR A 15 21.26 6.75 1.28
CA THR A 15 20.22 6.03 2.03
C THR A 15 18.85 6.18 1.36
N PHE A 16 18.53 7.35 0.80
CA PHE A 16 17.26 7.59 0.12
C PHE A 16 17.16 6.84 -1.21
N ILE A 17 18.23 6.79 -2.01
CA ILE A 17 18.30 5.97 -3.23
C ILE A 17 18.09 4.49 -2.88
N PHE A 18 18.76 4.03 -1.82
CA PHE A 18 18.59 2.66 -1.36
C PHE A 18 17.15 2.37 -0.93
N VAL A 19 16.53 3.24 -0.12
CA VAL A 19 15.13 3.10 0.30
C VAL A 19 14.18 3.11 -0.89
N THR A 20 14.43 3.98 -1.86
CA THR A 20 13.61 4.06 -3.07
C THR A 20 13.71 2.77 -3.89
N SER A 21 14.91 2.21 -4.03
CA SER A 21 15.13 0.89 -4.65
C SER A 21 14.48 -0.24 -3.85
N LEU A 22 14.50 -0.16 -2.52
CA LEU A 22 13.79 -1.10 -1.64
C LEU A 22 12.27 -1.05 -1.88
N PHE A 23 11.68 0.14 -2.02
CA PHE A 23 10.26 0.31 -2.35
C PHE A 23 9.91 -0.25 -3.73
N LEU A 24 10.79 -0.10 -4.72
CA LEU A 24 10.65 -0.72 -6.04
C LEU A 24 10.63 -2.25 -5.94
N MET A 25 11.67 -2.83 -5.34
CA MET A 25 11.78 -4.28 -5.17
C MET A 25 10.62 -4.83 -4.34
N TRP A 26 10.23 -4.13 -3.28
CA TRP A 26 9.05 -4.45 -2.49
C TRP A 26 7.78 -4.55 -3.35
N GLY A 27 7.55 -3.58 -4.23
CA GLY A 27 6.40 -3.57 -5.14
C GLY A 27 6.42 -4.72 -6.15
N VAL A 28 7.60 -5.06 -6.69
CA VAL A 28 7.79 -6.22 -7.58
C VAL A 28 7.49 -7.52 -6.84
N LEU A 29 8.09 -7.72 -5.67
CA LEU A 29 7.95 -8.95 -4.90
C LEU A 29 6.51 -9.16 -4.44
N HIS A 30 5.85 -8.12 -3.91
CA HIS A 30 4.44 -8.17 -3.52
C HIS A 30 3.53 -8.57 -4.68
N SER A 31 3.64 -7.87 -5.80
CA SER A 31 2.77 -8.11 -6.96
C SER A 31 3.03 -9.47 -7.63
N MET A 32 4.27 -9.95 -7.64
CA MET A 32 4.58 -11.32 -8.03
C MET A 32 3.90 -12.32 -7.09
N SER A 33 4.02 -12.14 -5.77
CA SER A 33 3.36 -13.02 -4.78
C SER A 33 1.85 -13.13 -5.00
N ASP A 34 1.17 -12.04 -5.37
CA ASP A 34 -0.26 -12.07 -5.70
C ASP A 34 -0.58 -12.93 -6.92
N VAL A 35 0.23 -12.83 -7.98
CA VAL A 35 0.07 -13.65 -9.20
C VAL A 35 0.26 -15.13 -8.88
N LEU A 36 1.32 -15.47 -8.14
CA LEU A 36 1.61 -16.86 -7.76
C LEU A 36 0.51 -17.42 -6.85
N ASN A 37 0.01 -16.63 -5.91
CA ASN A 37 -1.10 -17.03 -5.03
C ASN A 37 -2.37 -17.34 -5.82
N LYS A 38 -2.69 -16.55 -6.86
CA LYS A 38 -3.86 -16.81 -7.71
C LYS A 38 -3.68 -18.07 -8.56
N HIS A 39 -2.50 -18.25 -9.15
CA HIS A 39 -2.19 -19.46 -9.92
C HIS A 39 -2.28 -20.72 -9.03
N PHE A 40 -1.73 -20.67 -7.81
CA PHE A 40 -1.80 -21.76 -6.85
C PHE A 40 -3.24 -22.10 -6.43
N GLN A 41 -4.11 -21.09 -6.28
CA GLN A 41 -5.54 -21.30 -6.01
C GLN A 41 -6.24 -22.05 -7.15
N ASN A 42 -5.88 -21.76 -8.40
CA ASN A 42 -6.44 -22.43 -9.57
C ASN A 42 -5.95 -23.88 -9.67
N VAL A 43 -4.65 -24.13 -9.47
CA VAL A 43 -4.08 -25.49 -9.52
C VAL A 43 -4.67 -26.41 -8.45
N LEU A 44 -4.95 -25.88 -7.24
CA LEU A 44 -5.59 -26.63 -6.17
C LEU A 44 -7.13 -26.72 -6.28
N ASN A 45 -7.74 -26.21 -7.35
CA ASN A 45 -9.20 -26.15 -7.54
C ASN A 45 -9.94 -25.65 -6.29
N LEU A 46 -9.42 -24.59 -5.65
CA LEU A 46 -9.98 -24.11 -4.39
C LEU A 46 -11.37 -23.49 -4.60
N SER A 47 -12.36 -24.00 -3.87
CA SER A 47 -13.70 -23.41 -3.82
C SER A 47 -13.65 -21.95 -3.34
N LYS A 48 -14.60 -21.12 -3.80
CA LYS A 48 -14.70 -19.69 -3.45
C LYS A 48 -14.68 -19.44 -1.93
N SER A 49 -15.26 -20.33 -1.14
CA SER A 49 -15.23 -20.25 0.33
C SER A 49 -13.81 -20.40 0.91
N LYS A 50 -12.95 -21.20 0.27
CA LYS A 50 -11.53 -21.36 0.66
C LYS A 50 -10.68 -20.14 0.26
N SER A 51 -11.03 -19.46 -0.83
CA SER A 51 -10.39 -18.19 -1.21
C SER A 51 -10.67 -17.08 -0.18
N GLY A 52 -11.88 -17.05 0.41
CA GLY A 52 -12.19 -16.15 1.53
C GLY A 52 -11.28 -16.35 2.75
N TYR A 53 -10.93 -17.60 3.08
CA TYR A 53 -9.99 -17.89 4.16
C TYR A 53 -8.55 -17.43 3.88
N ILE A 54 -8.14 -17.41 2.60
CA ILE A 54 -6.83 -16.86 2.19
C ILE A 54 -6.79 -15.35 2.45
N GLN A 55 -7.83 -14.64 2.04
CA GLN A 55 -7.94 -13.21 2.29
C GLN A 55 -7.99 -12.92 3.79
N MET A 56 -8.77 -13.68 4.56
CA MET A 56 -8.81 -13.57 6.03
C MET A 56 -7.44 -13.81 6.67
N SER A 57 -6.63 -14.74 6.15
CA SER A 57 -5.26 -14.96 6.63
C SER A 57 -4.34 -13.77 6.35
N VAL A 58 -4.36 -13.20 5.14
CA VAL A 58 -3.50 -12.06 4.80
C VAL A 58 -3.94 -10.82 5.58
N PHE A 59 -5.22 -10.44 5.53
CA PHE A 59 -5.71 -9.25 6.22
C PHE A 59 -5.70 -9.41 7.75
N GLY A 60 -5.95 -10.62 8.27
CA GLY A 60 -5.81 -10.91 9.70
C GLY A 60 -4.37 -10.75 10.18
N ALA A 61 -3.38 -11.11 9.34
CA ALA A 61 -1.98 -10.87 9.63
C ALA A 61 -1.65 -9.36 9.69
N TYR A 62 -2.20 -8.55 8.78
CA TYR A 62 -2.09 -7.08 8.88
C TYR A 62 -2.69 -6.54 10.19
N PHE A 63 -3.88 -6.99 10.58
CA PHE A 63 -4.50 -6.53 11.81
C PHE A 63 -3.67 -6.87 13.07
N ILE A 64 -3.23 -8.13 13.16
CA ILE A 64 -2.57 -8.66 14.36
C ILE A 64 -1.13 -8.16 14.44
N MET A 65 -0.39 -8.14 13.34
CA MET A 65 1.05 -7.85 13.35
C MET A 65 1.37 -6.35 13.34
N SER A 66 0.50 -5.49 12.83
CA SER A 66 0.80 -4.05 12.79
C SER A 66 1.03 -3.46 14.18
N ILE A 67 0.31 -3.89 15.24
CA ILE A 67 0.55 -3.41 16.62
C ILE A 67 1.90 -3.88 17.18
N PRO A 68 2.22 -5.19 17.21
CA PRO A 68 3.54 -5.69 17.62
C PRO A 68 4.69 -5.05 16.83
N ALA A 69 4.52 -4.85 15.53
CA ALA A 69 5.53 -4.22 14.68
C ALA A 69 5.84 -2.78 15.14
N GLY A 70 4.83 -2.00 15.57
CA GLY A 70 5.04 -0.66 16.10
C GLY A 70 5.75 -0.63 17.45
N TYR A 71 5.41 -1.58 18.33
CA TYR A 71 6.10 -1.72 19.60
C TYR A 71 7.56 -2.13 19.41
N PHE A 72 7.81 -3.07 18.49
CA PHE A 72 9.15 -3.49 18.11
C PHE A 72 9.95 -2.34 17.51
N LEU A 73 9.32 -1.54 16.64
CA LEU A 73 9.91 -0.33 16.07
C LEU A 73 10.28 0.70 17.15
N LYS A 74 9.43 0.88 18.17
CA LYS A 74 9.71 1.78 19.31
C LYS A 74 10.92 1.31 20.12
N LYS A 75 11.05 0.00 20.35
CA LYS A 75 12.09 -0.58 21.21
C LYS A 75 13.44 -0.78 20.51
N PHE A 76 13.44 -1.21 19.24
CA PHE A 76 14.65 -1.63 18.53
C PHE A 76 15.02 -0.71 17.35
N GLY A 77 14.20 0.30 17.05
CA GLY A 77 14.45 1.28 16.00
C GLY A 77 14.14 0.78 14.58
N TYR A 78 14.30 1.69 13.60
CA TYR A 78 13.91 1.44 12.20
C TYR A 78 14.68 0.30 11.54
N LYS A 79 15.99 0.20 11.77
CA LYS A 79 16.84 -0.83 11.15
C LYS A 79 16.38 -2.25 11.53
N ALA A 80 16.14 -2.48 12.82
CA ALA A 80 15.68 -3.77 13.31
C ALA A 80 14.26 -4.09 12.81
N GLY A 81 13.37 -3.09 12.76
CA GLY A 81 12.01 -3.25 12.26
C GLY A 81 11.96 -3.71 10.78
N VAL A 82 12.74 -3.07 9.91
CA VAL A 82 12.85 -3.49 8.50
C VAL A 82 13.43 -4.89 8.39
N LEU A 83 14.47 -5.21 9.15
CA LEU A 83 15.08 -6.55 9.10
C LEU A 83 14.11 -7.65 9.56
N MET A 84 13.37 -7.42 10.64
CA MET A 84 12.34 -8.34 11.12
C MET A 84 11.27 -8.58 10.05
N GLY A 85 10.81 -7.52 9.39
CA GLY A 85 9.83 -7.60 8.32
C GLY A 85 10.34 -8.41 7.11
N LEU A 86 11.57 -8.16 6.65
CA LEU A 86 12.18 -8.92 5.55
C LEU A 86 12.35 -10.41 5.90
N LEU A 87 12.77 -10.72 7.13
CA LEU A 87 12.94 -12.11 7.59
C LEU A 87 11.60 -12.84 7.70
N LEU A 88 10.56 -12.20 8.22
CA LEU A 88 9.21 -12.75 8.25
C LEU A 88 8.66 -13.00 6.85
N PHE A 89 8.88 -12.05 5.93
CA PHE A 89 8.45 -12.18 4.54
C PHE A 89 9.17 -13.33 3.83
N ALA A 90 10.50 -13.42 3.95
CA ALA A 90 11.29 -14.53 3.42
C ALA A 90 10.88 -15.87 4.04
N GLY A 91 10.69 -15.92 5.36
CA GLY A 91 10.24 -17.11 6.08
C GLY A 91 8.88 -17.60 5.61
N GLY A 92 7.93 -16.68 5.39
CA GLY A 92 6.63 -17.00 4.79
C GLY A 92 6.78 -17.62 3.41
N ILE A 93 7.60 -17.02 2.55
CA ILE A 93 7.86 -17.50 1.18
C ILE A 93 8.52 -18.88 1.14
N PHE A 94 9.53 -19.13 1.97
CA PHE A 94 10.15 -20.45 2.06
C PHE A 94 9.18 -21.51 2.58
N LEU A 95 8.23 -21.14 3.45
CA LEU A 95 7.21 -22.05 3.96
C LEU A 95 6.17 -22.46 2.90
N PHE A 96 6.07 -21.75 1.77
CA PHE A 96 5.25 -22.21 0.64
C PHE A 96 5.81 -23.46 -0.04
N VAL A 97 7.12 -23.68 -0.03
CA VAL A 97 7.74 -24.87 -0.64
C VAL A 97 7.27 -26.17 0.04
N PRO A 98 7.38 -26.34 1.38
CA PRO A 98 6.83 -27.51 2.05
C PRO A 98 5.30 -27.57 1.98
N ALA A 99 4.61 -26.42 2.02
CA ALA A 99 3.15 -26.39 1.86
C ALA A 99 2.70 -26.93 0.50
N ALA A 100 3.44 -26.58 -0.56
CA ALA A 100 3.22 -27.07 -1.92
C ALA A 100 3.55 -28.57 -2.04
N ASN A 101 4.62 -29.05 -1.40
CA ASN A 101 4.95 -30.48 -1.37
C ASN A 101 3.89 -31.33 -0.65
N ALA A 102 3.31 -30.81 0.44
CA ALA A 102 2.32 -31.51 1.24
C ALA A 102 0.88 -31.41 0.69
N PHE A 103 0.64 -30.66 -0.39
CA PHE A 103 -0.70 -30.33 -0.90
C PHE A 103 -1.70 -29.89 0.19
N SER A 104 -1.21 -29.29 1.28
CA SER A 104 -2.01 -29.00 2.47
C SER A 104 -2.43 -27.54 2.51
N PHE A 105 -3.74 -27.32 2.42
CA PHE A 105 -4.35 -25.98 2.48
C PHE A 105 -4.07 -25.27 3.82
N SER A 106 -3.98 -26.01 4.93
CA SER A 106 -3.70 -25.44 6.26
C SER A 106 -2.27 -24.89 6.35
N PHE A 107 -1.28 -25.62 5.83
CA PHE A 107 0.11 -25.15 5.77
C PHE A 107 0.23 -23.91 4.86
N PHE A 108 -0.47 -23.91 3.73
CA PHE A 108 -0.50 -22.76 2.82
C PHE A 108 -1.06 -21.50 3.51
N ARG A 109 -2.13 -21.65 4.30
CA ARG A 109 -2.70 -20.53 5.07
C ARG A 109 -1.75 -19.98 6.14
N ILE A 110 -1.00 -20.85 6.81
CA ILE A 110 0.01 -20.43 7.80
C ILE A 110 1.15 -19.70 7.10
N ALA A 111 1.63 -20.20 5.96
CA ALA A 111 2.65 -19.53 5.16
C ALA A 111 2.20 -18.14 4.68
N LEU A 112 0.96 -18.04 4.18
CA LEU A 112 0.33 -16.76 3.83
C LEU A 112 0.21 -15.80 5.02
N PHE A 113 -0.14 -16.32 6.20
CA PHE A 113 -0.26 -15.51 7.41
C PHE A 113 1.10 -14.95 7.82
N ILE A 114 2.15 -15.77 7.84
CA ILE A 114 3.52 -15.32 8.17
C ILE A 114 4.04 -14.32 7.13
N MET A 115 3.82 -14.59 5.85
CA MET A 115 4.14 -13.65 4.77
C MET A 115 3.41 -12.31 4.97
N GLY A 116 2.11 -12.35 5.28
CA GLY A 116 1.30 -11.18 5.61
C GLY A 116 1.83 -10.39 6.80
N CYS A 117 2.29 -11.07 7.86
CA CYS A 117 2.94 -10.44 9.01
C CYS A 117 4.22 -9.68 8.60
N GLY A 118 5.02 -10.26 7.69
CA GLY A 118 6.18 -9.60 7.12
C GLY A 118 5.81 -8.33 6.35
N MET A 119 4.78 -8.40 5.51
CA MET A 119 4.28 -7.24 4.76
C MET A 119 3.76 -6.12 5.67
N ALA A 120 2.92 -6.46 6.64
CA ALA A 120 2.41 -5.51 7.62
C ALA A 120 3.51 -4.81 8.41
N THR A 121 4.54 -5.56 8.81
CA THR A 121 5.71 -5.02 9.50
C THR A 121 6.45 -4.03 8.61
N LEU A 122 6.67 -4.37 7.34
CA LEU A 122 7.43 -3.52 6.42
C LEU A 122 6.68 -2.25 6.07
N GLU A 123 5.36 -2.32 5.87
CA GLU A 123 4.56 -1.10 5.69
C GLU A 123 4.57 -0.22 6.93
N THR A 124 4.44 -0.82 8.12
CA THR A 124 4.46 -0.08 9.39
C THR A 124 5.79 0.64 9.63
N VAL A 125 6.91 0.08 9.15
CA VAL A 125 8.25 0.64 9.40
C VAL A 125 8.75 1.51 8.25
N ALA A 126 8.48 1.15 6.99
CA ALA A 126 9.08 1.79 5.82
C ALA A 126 8.56 3.23 5.59
N HIS A 127 7.26 3.47 5.83
CA HIS A 127 6.68 4.80 5.69
C HIS A 127 7.27 5.82 6.67
N PRO A 128 7.29 5.58 8.00
CA PRO A 128 7.92 6.51 8.94
C PRO A 128 9.43 6.58 8.73
N PHE A 129 10.09 5.50 8.28
CA PHE A 129 11.51 5.53 7.92
C PHE A 129 11.79 6.49 6.75
N ALA A 130 10.98 6.44 5.69
CA ALA A 130 11.10 7.36 4.55
C ALA A 130 10.80 8.83 4.95
N ALA A 131 9.84 9.01 5.86
CA ALA A 131 9.56 10.31 6.48
C ALA A 131 10.77 10.87 7.24
N ALA A 132 11.43 10.03 8.03
CA ALA A 132 12.53 10.41 8.92
C ALA A 132 13.84 10.78 8.19
N LEU A 133 14.01 10.43 6.91
CA LEU A 133 15.24 10.64 6.13
C LEU A 133 15.46 12.10 5.65
N GLY A 134 15.00 13.11 6.39
CA GLY A 134 15.25 14.52 6.09
C GLY A 134 14.28 15.48 6.77
N ASP A 135 14.27 16.75 6.34
CA ASP A 135 13.43 17.83 6.91
C ASP A 135 11.92 17.47 6.87
N GLN A 136 11.23 17.69 8.00
CA GLN A 136 9.81 17.44 8.21
C GLN A 136 8.91 18.17 7.19
N ARG A 137 9.35 19.31 6.64
CA ARG A 137 8.56 20.10 5.68
C ARG A 137 8.37 19.42 4.32
N ARG A 138 9.27 18.51 3.93
CA ARG A 138 9.19 17.73 2.67
C ARG A 138 8.95 16.23 2.88
N SER A 139 8.59 15.82 4.09
CA SER A 139 8.31 14.43 4.42
C SER A 139 7.26 13.79 3.50
N ASP A 140 6.17 14.50 3.21
CA ASP A 140 5.09 13.99 2.34
C ASP A 140 5.58 13.73 0.91
N GLN A 141 6.46 14.61 0.39
CA GLN A 141 7.00 14.49 -0.96
C GLN A 141 7.96 13.30 -1.07
N ARG A 142 8.80 13.07 -0.04
CA ARG A 142 9.73 11.93 -0.01
C ARG A 142 8.98 10.60 0.01
N ILE A 143 7.95 10.48 0.85
CA ILE A 143 7.11 9.27 0.90
C ILE A 143 6.42 9.03 -0.44
N ASN A 144 5.81 10.06 -1.03
CA ASN A 144 5.13 9.93 -2.32
C ASN A 144 6.10 9.58 -3.46
N PHE A 145 7.31 10.15 -3.45
CA PHE A 145 8.36 9.81 -4.40
C PHE A 145 8.80 8.35 -4.28
N ALA A 146 9.12 7.88 -3.07
CA ALA A 146 9.49 6.48 -2.84
C ALA A 146 8.35 5.52 -3.23
N GLN A 147 7.10 5.90 -2.95
CA GLN A 147 5.92 5.16 -3.35
C GLN A 147 5.69 5.16 -4.87
N THR A 148 6.19 6.14 -5.62
CA THR A 148 6.10 6.11 -7.09
C THR A 148 6.89 4.92 -7.65
N PHE A 149 8.08 4.67 -7.11
CA PHE A 149 8.88 3.50 -7.46
C PHE A 149 8.20 2.19 -7.05
N ASN A 150 7.52 2.18 -5.90
CA ASN A 150 6.70 1.03 -5.52
C ASN A 150 5.61 0.73 -6.58
N ALA A 151 4.89 1.74 -7.06
CA ALA A 151 3.86 1.55 -8.08
C ALA A 151 4.44 1.04 -9.42
N VAL A 152 5.62 1.52 -9.81
CA VAL A 152 6.36 0.97 -10.97
C VAL A 152 6.70 -0.50 -10.75
N GLY A 153 7.14 -0.86 -9.55
CA GLY A 153 7.41 -2.25 -9.18
C GLY A 153 6.17 -3.14 -9.27
N THR A 154 5.03 -2.66 -8.76
CA THR A 154 3.73 -3.34 -8.85
C THR A 154 3.24 -3.54 -10.29
N MET A 155 3.63 -2.66 -11.22
CA MET A 155 3.33 -2.82 -12.65
C MET A 155 4.23 -3.86 -13.32
N ILE A 156 5.52 -3.91 -12.95
CA ILE A 156 6.51 -4.83 -13.54
C ILE A 156 6.36 -6.25 -12.99
N GLY A 157 6.03 -6.41 -11.71
CA GLY A 157 6.02 -7.71 -11.05
C GLY A 157 5.09 -8.74 -11.70
N PRO A 158 3.83 -8.42 -12.04
CA PRO A 158 2.95 -9.36 -12.74
C PRO A 158 3.50 -9.77 -14.11
N ALA A 159 4.16 -8.87 -14.86
CA ALA A 159 4.75 -9.18 -16.16
C ALA A 159 5.92 -10.16 -16.04
N ILE A 160 6.80 -9.96 -15.06
CA ILE A 160 7.90 -10.90 -14.76
C ILE A 160 7.32 -12.24 -14.30
N GLY A 161 6.35 -12.21 -13.39
CA GLY A 161 5.68 -13.41 -12.89
C GLY A 161 5.00 -14.21 -13.99
N SER A 162 4.27 -13.55 -14.89
CA SER A 162 3.60 -14.20 -16.02
C SER A 162 4.59 -14.75 -17.05
N MET A 163 5.67 -14.02 -17.38
CA MET A 163 6.70 -14.52 -18.28
C MET A 163 7.38 -15.76 -17.69
N PHE A 164 7.78 -15.75 -16.42
CA PHE A 164 8.40 -16.93 -15.80
C PHE A 164 7.45 -18.13 -15.72
N LEU A 165 6.17 -17.90 -15.47
CA LEU A 165 5.16 -18.96 -15.42
C LEU A 165 4.79 -19.51 -16.81
N LEU A 166 4.81 -18.67 -17.85
CA LEU A 166 4.39 -19.04 -19.22
C LEU A 166 5.55 -19.43 -20.16
N SER A 167 6.77 -18.96 -19.91
CA SER A 167 7.97 -19.24 -20.74
C SER A 167 8.63 -20.58 -20.44
N THR A 168 8.09 -21.36 -19.50
CA THR A 168 8.45 -22.78 -19.40
C THR A 168 7.50 -23.55 -20.32
N ASP A 169 8.02 -24.23 -21.35
CA ASP A 169 7.32 -25.14 -22.29
C ASP A 169 6.63 -26.35 -21.61
N ASN A 170 5.83 -26.09 -20.58
CA ASN A 170 5.08 -27.05 -19.78
C ASN A 170 3.58 -26.82 -20.00
N VAL A 171 3.16 -26.78 -21.27
CA VAL A 171 1.75 -26.64 -21.67
C VAL A 171 0.89 -27.83 -21.18
N HIS A 172 1.50 -28.91 -20.66
CA HIS A 172 0.79 -30.10 -20.19
C HIS A 172 1.24 -30.73 -18.87
N SER A 173 2.12 -30.11 -18.09
CA SER A 173 2.46 -30.64 -16.77
C SER A 173 1.83 -29.78 -15.66
N THR A 174 0.96 -30.40 -14.88
CA THR A 174 0.42 -29.94 -13.58
C THR A 174 1.53 -29.78 -12.52
N ASP A 175 2.67 -29.22 -12.92
CA ASP A 175 3.88 -29.31 -12.15
C ASP A 175 4.04 -28.08 -11.25
N LEU A 176 3.72 -28.30 -9.99
CA LEU A 176 3.90 -27.35 -8.89
C LEU A 176 5.37 -26.92 -8.72
N THR A 177 6.30 -27.56 -9.44
CA THR A 177 7.74 -27.33 -9.44
C THR A 177 8.13 -25.94 -9.94
N SER A 178 7.52 -25.43 -11.03
CA SER A 178 7.82 -24.08 -11.53
C SER A 178 7.47 -22.99 -10.50
N VAL A 179 6.34 -23.17 -9.81
CA VAL A 179 5.88 -22.25 -8.76
C VAL A 179 6.82 -22.28 -7.55
N LYS A 180 7.29 -23.48 -7.15
CA LYS A 180 8.27 -23.64 -6.05
C LYS A 180 9.58 -22.93 -6.37
N THR A 181 10.13 -23.14 -7.57
CA THR A 181 11.39 -22.51 -7.99
C THR A 181 11.28 -20.99 -7.97
N LEU A 182 10.14 -20.45 -8.42
CA LEU A 182 9.90 -19.01 -8.41
C LEU A 182 9.76 -18.46 -6.98
N TYR A 183 9.06 -19.15 -6.07
CA TYR A 183 9.02 -18.78 -4.66
C TYR A 183 10.40 -18.80 -4.00
N VAL A 184 11.22 -19.82 -4.26
CA VAL A 184 12.60 -19.87 -3.75
C VAL A 184 13.43 -18.71 -4.29
N ALA A 185 13.32 -18.39 -5.58
CA ALA A 185 14.03 -17.25 -6.17
C ALA A 185 13.64 -15.92 -5.49
N ILE A 186 12.33 -15.69 -5.30
CA ILE A 186 11.80 -14.51 -4.60
C ILE A 186 12.35 -14.46 -3.16
N GLY A 187 12.28 -15.57 -2.42
CA GLY A 187 12.82 -15.70 -1.05
C GLY A 187 14.31 -15.38 -0.95
N CYS A 188 15.12 -15.89 -1.90
CA CYS A 188 16.55 -15.60 -1.99
C CYS A 188 16.83 -14.12 -2.26
N VAL A 189 16.06 -13.48 -3.15
CA VAL A 189 16.20 -12.03 -3.42
C VAL A 189 15.89 -11.22 -2.16
N ILE A 190 14.84 -11.57 -1.41
CA ILE A 190 14.51 -10.90 -0.14
C ILE A 190 15.62 -11.06 0.90
N LEU A 191 16.17 -12.27 1.04
CA LEU A 191 17.31 -12.51 1.93
C LEU A 191 18.54 -11.70 1.52
N LEU A 192 18.83 -11.62 0.22
CA LEU A 192 19.93 -10.80 -0.28
C LEU A 192 19.73 -9.34 0.10
N ILE A 193 18.53 -8.79 -0.08
CA ILE A 193 18.20 -7.43 0.35
C ILE A 193 18.37 -7.28 1.86
N ALA A 194 17.94 -8.26 2.66
CA ALA A 194 18.10 -8.25 4.12
C ALA A 194 19.58 -8.20 4.51
N VAL A 195 20.43 -9.00 3.86
CA VAL A 195 21.88 -9.03 4.09
C VAL A 195 22.51 -7.68 3.72
N VAL A 196 22.18 -7.13 2.55
CA VAL A 196 22.67 -5.80 2.13
C VAL A 196 22.24 -4.73 3.16
N PHE A 197 21.02 -4.84 3.69
CA PHE A 197 20.51 -3.91 4.69
C PHE A 197 21.24 -4.00 6.05
N VAL A 198 21.71 -5.19 6.43
CA VAL A 198 22.56 -5.35 7.62
C VAL A 198 23.87 -4.59 7.46
N PHE A 199 24.49 -4.63 6.27
CA PHE A 199 25.76 -3.95 6.00
C PHE A 199 25.62 -2.44 5.79
N LEU A 200 24.43 -1.93 5.51
CA LEU A 200 24.19 -0.49 5.43
C LEU A 200 24.32 0.17 6.81
N LYS A 201 25.30 1.07 6.91
CA LYS A 201 25.42 2.03 8.02
C LYS A 201 24.38 3.13 7.81
N ILE A 202 23.22 2.96 8.40
CA ILE A 202 22.21 4.02 8.48
C ILE A 202 22.75 5.04 9.48
N PRO A 203 22.99 6.31 9.08
CA PRO A 203 23.33 7.37 10.03
C PRO A 203 22.25 7.40 11.10
N ALA A 204 22.60 7.65 12.37
CA ALA A 204 21.62 7.75 13.44
C ALA A 204 20.51 8.71 13.02
N LEU A 205 19.33 8.16 12.75
CA LEU A 205 18.16 8.94 12.41
C LEU A 205 17.66 9.50 13.72
N THR A 206 18.00 10.77 13.96
CA THR A 206 17.23 11.60 14.87
C THR A 206 15.80 11.57 14.33
N ASP A 207 14.88 10.94 15.06
CA ASP A 207 13.45 11.00 14.72
C ASP A 207 13.12 12.50 14.60
N PRO A 208 12.74 13.04 13.42
CA PRO A 208 12.38 14.46 13.29
C PRO A 208 11.17 14.83 14.16
N HIS A 209 10.46 13.81 14.64
CA HIS A 209 9.35 13.90 15.57
C HIS A 209 9.75 13.75 17.05
N VAL A 210 11.01 13.48 17.40
CA VAL A 210 11.46 13.35 18.80
C VAL A 210 12.17 14.61 19.29
N ASP A 211 12.84 15.38 18.41
CA ASP A 211 13.53 16.60 18.82
C ASP A 211 12.73 17.89 18.52
N THR A 212 11.68 18.11 19.32
CA THR A 212 11.24 19.48 19.63
C THR A 212 11.88 19.95 20.93
N ALA A 213 13.22 20.05 20.95
CA ALA A 213 13.95 20.88 21.92
C ALA A 213 14.34 22.25 21.34
N ALA A 214 14.23 22.45 20.02
CA ALA A 214 14.33 23.76 19.39
C ALA A 214 12.92 24.24 18.99
N ILE A 215 12.41 25.19 19.77
CA ILE A 215 11.17 25.91 19.50
C ILE A 215 11.39 26.75 18.24
N ASP A 216 11.11 26.19 17.06
CA ASP A 216 11.01 26.95 15.82
C ASP A 216 9.60 27.53 15.71
N ALA A 217 9.46 28.80 16.11
CA ALA A 217 8.22 29.60 16.14
C ALA A 217 7.57 29.85 14.76
N ALA A 218 8.02 29.18 13.70
CA ALA A 218 7.51 29.32 12.32
C ALA A 218 6.87 28.03 11.75
N ALA A 219 6.79 26.95 12.53
CA ALA A 219 6.05 25.75 12.13
C ALA A 219 4.55 25.91 12.43
N VAL A 220 3.72 25.94 11.39
CA VAL A 220 2.27 26.27 11.45
C VAL A 220 1.42 25.27 12.26
N ASN A 221 1.99 24.19 12.80
CA ASN A 221 1.27 23.32 13.74
C ASN A 221 2.31 22.69 14.69
N VAL A 222 2.48 23.23 15.90
CA VAL A 222 3.24 22.61 17.00
C VAL A 222 2.23 22.20 18.07
N ASP A 223 2.27 20.94 18.49
CA ASP A 223 1.51 20.44 19.65
C ASP A 223 2.37 20.68 20.90
N VAL A 224 1.81 21.35 21.91
CA VAL A 224 2.54 21.86 23.10
C VAL A 224 2.42 20.92 24.30
N ASP A 225 1.73 19.77 24.15
CA ASP A 225 1.45 18.89 25.29
C ASP A 225 1.81 17.41 25.01
N PRO A 226 3.01 16.96 25.43
CA PRO A 226 3.45 15.57 25.28
C PRO A 226 2.67 14.56 26.17
N ALA A 227 1.61 14.98 26.87
CA ALA A 227 0.84 14.13 27.78
C ALA A 227 -0.49 13.58 27.22
N ARG A 228 -0.95 13.99 26.02
CA ARG A 228 -2.20 13.45 25.43
C ARG A 228 -1.96 12.09 24.77
N LYS A 229 -2.79 11.12 25.12
CA LYS A 229 -2.68 9.74 24.60
C LYS A 229 -3.14 9.71 23.13
N LEU A 230 -2.51 8.87 22.31
CA LEU A 230 -2.72 8.74 20.85
C LEU A 230 -4.20 8.74 20.39
N TYR A 231 -5.09 8.12 21.18
CA TYR A 231 -6.53 8.04 20.92
C TYR A 231 -7.33 9.33 21.22
N GLN A 232 -6.71 10.36 21.79
CA GLN A 232 -7.34 11.65 22.07
C GLN A 232 -7.18 12.63 20.91
N HIS A 233 -6.23 12.35 20.00
CA HIS A 233 -6.05 13.16 18.80
C HIS A 233 -7.10 12.78 17.76
N LYS A 234 -8.13 13.61 17.62
CA LYS A 234 -9.19 13.43 16.61
C LYS A 234 -8.62 13.31 15.18
N HIS A 235 -7.52 14.01 14.87
CA HIS A 235 -6.87 13.90 13.55
C HIS A 235 -6.40 12.47 13.26
N PHE A 236 -5.87 11.77 14.26
CA PHE A 236 -5.29 10.44 14.11
C PHE A 236 -6.38 9.36 13.92
N ILE A 237 -7.48 9.45 14.68
CA ILE A 237 -8.63 8.56 14.50
C ILE A 237 -9.20 8.72 13.08
N TRP A 238 -9.34 9.96 12.61
CA TRP A 238 -9.82 10.23 11.26
C TRP A 238 -8.81 9.81 10.18
N ALA A 239 -7.50 9.84 10.44
CA ALA A 239 -6.50 9.31 9.52
C ALA A 239 -6.58 7.77 9.41
N CYS A 240 -6.77 7.07 10.52
CA CYS A 240 -6.99 5.62 10.54
C CYS A 240 -8.28 5.24 9.79
N ALA A 241 -9.37 5.97 10.03
CA ALA A 241 -10.62 5.79 9.31
C ALA A 241 -10.46 6.07 7.81
N ALA A 242 -9.84 7.20 7.44
CA ALA A 242 -9.58 7.55 6.06
C ALA A 242 -8.74 6.49 5.35
N GLN A 243 -7.72 5.94 6.01
CA GLN A 243 -6.89 4.87 5.45
C GLN A 243 -7.68 3.57 5.27
N PHE A 244 -8.54 3.21 6.23
CA PHE A 244 -9.43 2.07 6.12
C PHE A 244 -10.34 2.18 4.90
N PHE A 245 -11.02 3.32 4.75
CA PHE A 245 -11.89 3.57 3.60
C PHE A 245 -11.12 3.69 2.28
N ASN A 246 -9.88 4.20 2.32
CA ASN A 246 -9.02 4.30 1.15
C ASN A 246 -8.63 2.92 0.61
N VAL A 247 -8.15 2.02 1.46
CA VAL A 247 -7.77 0.65 1.04
C VAL A 247 -9.01 -0.17 0.65
N ALA A 248 -10.12 0.03 1.35
CA ALA A 248 -11.42 -0.53 0.98
C ALA A 248 -11.86 -0.15 -0.43
N ALA A 249 -11.82 1.16 -0.77
CA ALA A 249 -12.16 1.65 -2.10
C ALA A 249 -11.19 1.13 -3.18
N GLN A 250 -9.90 1.02 -2.85
CA GLN A 250 -8.87 0.49 -3.75
C GLN A 250 -9.16 -0.97 -4.12
N ALA A 251 -9.31 -1.82 -3.10
CA ALA A 251 -9.52 -3.25 -3.30
C ALA A 251 -10.81 -3.51 -4.07
N GLY A 252 -11.88 -2.76 -3.78
CA GLY A 252 -13.13 -2.83 -4.54
C GLY A 252 -12.94 -2.42 -6.00
N THR A 253 -12.32 -1.27 -6.26
CA THR A 253 -12.11 -0.77 -7.63
C THR A 253 -11.27 -1.75 -8.45
N TRP A 254 -10.21 -2.33 -7.87
CA TRP A 254 -9.33 -3.28 -8.56
C TRP A 254 -10.02 -4.62 -8.83
N ALA A 255 -10.79 -5.13 -7.87
CA ALA A 255 -11.49 -6.41 -8.01
C ALA A 255 -12.58 -6.38 -9.09
N TYR A 256 -13.30 -5.25 -9.21
CA TYR A 256 -14.41 -5.11 -10.16
C TYR A 256 -14.03 -4.46 -11.49
N PHE A 257 -12.79 -4.00 -11.67
CA PHE A 257 -12.33 -3.40 -12.93
C PHE A 257 -12.53 -4.32 -14.14
N ILE A 258 -12.10 -5.58 -14.04
CA ILE A 258 -12.22 -6.56 -15.12
C ILE A 258 -13.70 -6.90 -15.36
N ASN A 259 -14.47 -7.13 -14.29
CA ASN A 259 -15.90 -7.47 -14.38
C ASN A 259 -16.69 -6.34 -15.06
N TYR A 260 -16.40 -5.08 -14.73
CA TYR A 260 -17.02 -3.93 -15.37
C TYR A 260 -16.71 -3.88 -16.88
N GLY A 261 -15.47 -4.18 -17.28
CA GLY A 261 -15.10 -4.25 -18.70
C GLY A 261 -15.80 -5.37 -19.47
N VAL A 262 -16.08 -6.51 -18.83
CA VAL A 262 -16.78 -7.64 -19.45
C VAL A 262 -18.29 -7.40 -19.49
N ASP A 263 -18.88 -6.96 -18.38
CA ASP A 263 -20.34 -6.87 -18.22
C ASP A 263 -20.94 -5.60 -18.85
N VAL A 264 -20.23 -4.47 -18.79
CA VAL A 264 -20.75 -3.17 -19.26
C VAL A 264 -20.23 -2.81 -20.65
N MET A 265 -18.98 -3.16 -20.97
CA MET A 265 -18.36 -2.83 -22.27
C MET A 265 -18.37 -4.01 -23.27
N HIS A 266 -18.83 -5.20 -22.84
CA HIS A 266 -18.83 -6.43 -23.64
C HIS A 266 -17.46 -6.78 -24.24
N PHE A 267 -16.37 -6.42 -23.55
CA PHE A 267 -15.03 -6.77 -23.99
C PHE A 267 -14.71 -8.23 -23.68
N SER A 268 -13.85 -8.84 -24.50
CA SER A 268 -13.25 -10.12 -24.14
C SER A 268 -12.37 -9.95 -22.88
N SER A 269 -12.32 -10.98 -22.04
CA SER A 269 -11.51 -10.99 -20.81
C SER A 269 -10.03 -10.65 -21.08
N GLU A 270 -9.55 -10.97 -22.28
CA GLU A 270 -8.20 -10.65 -22.75
C GLU A 270 -8.00 -9.15 -23.00
N LYS A 271 -8.93 -8.48 -23.70
CA LYS A 271 -8.89 -7.01 -23.91
C LYS A 271 -8.98 -6.26 -22.58
N ALA A 272 -9.83 -6.72 -21.67
CA ALA A 272 -9.94 -6.14 -20.32
C ALA A 272 -8.63 -6.29 -19.51
N GLY A 273 -7.92 -7.41 -19.69
CA GLY A 273 -6.58 -7.63 -19.14
C GLY A 273 -5.53 -6.64 -19.66
N TYR A 274 -5.49 -6.39 -20.96
CA TYR A 274 -4.59 -5.37 -21.53
C TYR A 274 -4.89 -3.96 -21.02
N LEU A 275 -6.17 -3.61 -20.88
CA LEU A 275 -6.58 -2.31 -20.35
C LEU A 275 -6.27 -2.15 -18.85
N MET A 276 -6.11 -3.25 -18.11
CA MET A 276 -5.64 -3.24 -16.72
C MET A 276 -4.19 -2.74 -16.62
N ILE A 277 -3.36 -2.95 -17.64
CA ILE A 277 -2.00 -2.37 -17.70
C ILE A 277 -2.08 -0.84 -17.81
N VAL A 278 -2.98 -0.32 -18.64
CA VAL A 278 -3.24 1.13 -18.75
C VAL A 278 -3.79 1.69 -17.43
N PHE A 279 -4.69 0.97 -16.79
CA PHE A 279 -5.24 1.30 -15.47
C PHE A 279 -4.15 1.42 -14.39
N MET A 280 -3.19 0.49 -14.37
CA MET A 280 -2.03 0.55 -13.47
C MET A 280 -1.03 1.65 -13.88
N GLY A 281 -0.86 1.89 -15.18
CA GLY A 281 -0.06 3.00 -15.70
C GLY A 281 -0.62 4.37 -15.29
N MET A 282 -1.93 4.55 -15.29
CA MET A 282 -2.58 5.75 -14.77
C MET A 282 -2.29 5.98 -13.27
N MET A 283 -2.16 4.93 -12.47
CA MET A 283 -1.74 5.05 -11.07
C MET A 283 -0.32 5.60 -10.96
N VAL A 284 0.63 5.09 -11.76
CA VAL A 284 2.02 5.57 -11.79
C VAL A 284 2.08 7.03 -12.23
N LEU A 285 1.37 7.38 -13.30
CA LEU A 285 1.26 8.77 -13.78
C LEU A 285 0.65 9.67 -12.71
N GLY A 286 -0.41 9.22 -12.02
CA GLY A 286 -1.03 9.93 -10.91
C GLY A 286 -0.04 10.20 -9.78
N ARG A 287 0.80 9.23 -9.42
CA ARG A 287 1.84 9.42 -8.40
C ARG A 287 2.90 10.43 -8.84
N ILE A 288 3.37 10.37 -10.09
CA ILE A 288 4.37 11.31 -10.62
C ILE A 288 3.82 12.74 -10.63
N VAL A 289 2.61 12.93 -11.17
CA VAL A 289 1.95 14.23 -11.26
C VAL A 289 1.61 14.75 -9.87
N GLY A 290 1.05 13.91 -9.00
CA GLY A 290 0.70 14.29 -7.64
C GLY A 290 1.90 14.64 -6.78
N THR A 291 3.00 13.87 -6.85
CA THR A 291 4.25 14.18 -6.14
C THR A 291 4.84 15.52 -6.61
N SER A 292 4.80 15.78 -7.92
CA SER A 292 5.22 17.07 -8.49
C SER A 292 4.32 18.22 -8.02
N LEU A 293 3.01 18.00 -7.98
CA LEU A 293 2.04 19.00 -7.57
C LEU A 293 2.11 19.32 -6.07
N MET A 294 2.56 18.38 -5.23
CA MET A 294 2.88 18.63 -3.80
C MET A 294 4.02 19.64 -3.60
N THR A 295 4.80 19.97 -4.63
CA THR A 295 5.80 21.04 -4.54
C THR A 295 5.20 22.44 -4.58
N TYR A 296 3.98 22.57 -5.14
CA TYR A 296 3.27 23.83 -5.30
C TYR A 296 2.04 23.94 -4.40
N ILE A 297 1.38 22.82 -4.10
CA ILE A 297 0.12 22.76 -3.35
C ILE A 297 0.34 22.00 -2.04
N ALA A 298 -0.25 22.51 -0.95
CA ALA A 298 -0.21 21.83 0.34
C ALA A 298 -0.85 20.42 0.26
N PRO A 299 -0.26 19.38 0.87
CA PRO A 299 -0.72 17.99 0.73
C PRO A 299 -2.19 17.75 1.11
N ASN A 300 -2.73 18.52 2.07
CA ASN A 300 -4.13 18.44 2.47
C ASN A 300 -5.10 18.94 1.38
N LYS A 301 -4.78 20.07 0.73
CA LYS A 301 -5.59 20.62 -0.38
C LYS A 301 -5.53 19.70 -1.59
N LEU A 302 -4.35 19.11 -1.83
CA LEU A 302 -4.16 18.16 -2.91
C LEU A 302 -4.98 16.88 -2.67
N LEU A 303 -4.93 16.33 -1.45
CA LEU A 303 -5.75 15.17 -1.06
C LEU A 303 -7.24 15.45 -1.21
N ALA A 304 -7.72 16.62 -0.76
CA ALA A 304 -9.12 17.00 -0.92
C ALA A 304 -9.54 17.13 -2.40
N SER A 305 -8.67 17.72 -3.23
CA SER A 305 -8.94 17.89 -4.66
C SER A 305 -9.00 16.55 -5.39
N PHE A 306 -8.07 15.64 -5.06
CA PHE A 306 -8.03 14.30 -5.65
C PHE A 306 -9.21 13.44 -5.15
N ALA A 307 -9.61 13.55 -3.87
CA ALA A 307 -10.79 12.88 -3.35
C ALA A 307 -12.08 13.36 -4.04
N CYS A 308 -12.21 14.67 -4.27
CA CYS A 308 -13.32 15.24 -5.03
C CYS A 308 -13.34 14.73 -6.49
N GLY A 309 -12.16 14.69 -7.12
CA GLY A 309 -11.99 14.08 -8.45
C GLY A 309 -12.44 12.63 -8.51
N SER A 310 -12.02 11.81 -7.54
CA SER A 310 -12.47 10.41 -7.44
C SER A 310 -13.97 10.28 -7.22
N ILE A 311 -14.60 11.13 -6.42
CA ILE A 311 -16.07 11.15 -6.25
C ILE A 311 -16.78 11.41 -7.58
N LEU A 312 -16.36 12.45 -8.30
CA LEU A 312 -16.95 12.80 -9.60
C LEU A 312 -16.79 11.65 -10.61
N MET A 313 -15.60 11.04 -10.66
CA MET A 313 -15.37 9.91 -11.55
C MET A 313 -16.21 8.70 -11.14
N CYS A 314 -16.34 8.37 -9.86
CA CYS A 314 -17.23 7.30 -9.40
C CYS A 314 -18.69 7.54 -9.78
N LEU A 315 -19.18 8.78 -9.68
CA LEU A 315 -20.53 9.13 -10.12
C LEU A 315 -20.71 8.91 -11.62
N ILE A 316 -19.72 9.27 -12.44
CA ILE A 316 -19.72 9.02 -13.89
C ILE A 316 -19.66 7.52 -14.22
N VAL A 317 -18.87 6.74 -13.46
CA VAL A 317 -18.84 5.27 -13.62
C VAL A 317 -20.22 4.66 -13.33
N ALA A 318 -20.90 5.17 -12.30
CA ALA A 318 -22.20 4.67 -11.86
C ALA A 318 -23.33 4.92 -12.88
N GLN A 319 -23.17 5.88 -13.81
CA GLN A 319 -24.15 6.12 -14.88
C GLN A 319 -24.06 5.12 -16.05
N GLY A 320 -22.96 4.36 -16.16
CA GLY A 320 -22.83 3.30 -17.17
C GLY A 320 -22.85 3.77 -18.63
N TRP A 321 -22.40 4.99 -18.92
CA TRP A 321 -22.37 5.60 -20.26
C TRP A 321 -21.23 5.04 -21.15
N GLY A 322 -21.01 3.72 -21.11
CA GLY A 322 -20.03 3.00 -21.92
C GLY A 322 -18.60 3.55 -21.75
N TRP A 323 -18.02 4.06 -22.86
CA TRP A 323 -16.63 4.52 -22.92
C TRP A 323 -16.31 5.64 -21.92
N SER A 324 -17.24 6.56 -21.68
CA SER A 324 -17.01 7.66 -20.73
C SER A 324 -16.86 7.15 -19.30
N SER A 325 -17.68 6.16 -18.91
CA SER A 325 -17.56 5.48 -17.62
C SER A 325 -16.28 4.64 -17.53
N TYR A 326 -15.84 4.02 -18.61
CA TYR A 326 -14.59 3.26 -18.60
C TYR A 326 -13.34 4.15 -18.48
N ILE A 327 -13.32 5.29 -19.15
CA ILE A 327 -12.26 6.30 -18.99
C ILE A 327 -12.30 6.89 -17.57
N ALA A 328 -13.50 7.17 -17.04
CA ALA A 328 -13.65 7.62 -15.66
C ALA A 328 -13.11 6.59 -14.67
N LEU A 329 -13.34 5.29 -14.91
CA LEU A 329 -12.79 4.20 -14.11
C LEU A 329 -11.26 4.19 -14.11
N MET A 330 -10.62 4.42 -15.26
CA MET A 330 -9.16 4.60 -15.33
C MET A 330 -8.69 5.83 -14.54
N MET A 331 -9.39 6.95 -14.69
CA MET A 331 -9.09 8.19 -13.98
C MET A 331 -9.25 8.07 -12.46
N ILE A 332 -10.15 7.19 -11.96
CA ILE A 332 -10.24 6.91 -10.51
C ILE A 332 -8.88 6.46 -9.97
N ASN A 333 -8.16 5.59 -10.68
CA ASN A 333 -6.85 5.09 -10.22
C ASN A 333 -5.76 6.17 -10.26
N PHE A 334 -5.85 7.09 -11.23
CA PHE A 334 -5.00 8.28 -11.28
C PHE A 334 -5.17 9.14 -10.02
N PHE A 335 -6.41 9.48 -9.65
CA PHE A 335 -6.68 10.28 -8.44
C PHE A 335 -6.43 9.51 -7.14
N PHE A 336 -6.63 8.20 -7.14
CA PHE A 336 -6.39 7.37 -5.97
C PHE A 336 -4.90 7.30 -5.59
N SER A 337 -4.02 7.37 -6.58
CA SER A 337 -2.59 7.08 -6.49
C SER A 337 -1.83 7.73 -5.32
N ILE A 338 -2.17 8.98 -4.96
CA ILE A 338 -1.51 9.75 -3.88
C ILE A 338 -2.23 9.67 -2.54
N MET A 339 -3.44 9.12 -2.48
CA MET A 339 -4.27 9.19 -1.27
C MET A 339 -3.63 8.43 -0.11
N PHE A 340 -3.23 7.17 -0.34
CA PHE A 340 -2.60 6.33 0.68
C PHE A 340 -1.38 7.00 1.33
N PRO A 341 -0.31 7.38 0.58
CA PRO A 341 0.88 8.00 1.17
C PRO A 341 0.60 9.36 1.80
N THR A 342 -0.36 10.13 1.27
CA THR A 342 -0.70 11.46 1.81
C THR A 342 -1.50 11.35 3.10
N ILE A 343 -2.47 10.44 3.19
CA ILE A 343 -3.21 10.14 4.42
C ILE A 343 -2.24 9.65 5.49
N PHE A 344 -1.33 8.75 5.12
CA PHE A 344 -0.31 8.23 6.04
C PHE A 344 0.59 9.35 6.58
N SER A 345 1.15 10.17 5.69
CA SER A 345 2.04 11.26 6.06
C SER A 345 1.33 12.34 6.89
N LEU A 346 0.11 12.74 6.51
CA LEU A 346 -0.70 13.68 7.29
C LEU A 346 -1.09 13.11 8.66
N GLY A 347 -1.39 11.82 8.73
CA GLY A 347 -1.73 11.10 9.95
C GLY A 347 -0.55 10.83 10.88
N LEU A 348 0.70 11.01 10.41
CA LEU A 348 1.91 10.89 11.21
C LEU A 348 2.47 12.24 11.70
N LYS A 349 1.97 13.37 11.18
CA LYS A 349 2.52 14.69 11.53
C LYS A 349 2.26 15.05 12.98
N ASN A 350 3.30 15.59 13.64
CA ASN A 350 3.27 16.17 14.99
C ASN A 350 2.89 15.17 16.10
N LEU A 351 3.16 13.89 15.91
CA LEU A 351 2.84 12.83 16.89
C LEU A 351 3.97 12.48 17.83
N GLY A 352 5.09 13.21 17.81
CA GLY A 352 6.12 13.03 18.83
C GLY A 352 6.75 11.64 18.83
N GLU A 353 6.97 11.13 20.04
CA GLU A 353 7.34 9.73 20.32
C GLU A 353 6.27 8.70 19.89
N HIS A 354 5.04 9.14 19.62
CA HIS A 354 3.94 8.25 19.26
C HIS A 354 3.85 7.97 17.76
N THR A 355 4.67 8.61 16.91
CA THR A 355 4.70 8.38 15.45
C THR A 355 4.81 6.88 15.09
N LYS A 356 5.63 6.13 15.82
CA LYS A 356 5.84 4.68 15.59
C LYS A 356 4.58 3.86 15.89
N GLN A 357 3.84 4.23 16.94
CA GLN A 357 2.56 3.60 17.27
C GLN A 357 1.46 4.05 16.31
N ALA A 358 1.46 5.32 15.91
CA ALA A 358 0.50 5.84 14.94
C ALA A 358 0.60 5.11 13.59
N SER A 359 1.82 4.89 13.11
CA SER A 359 2.11 4.13 11.88
C SER A 359 1.46 2.74 11.89
N SER A 360 1.51 2.04 13.03
CA SER A 360 0.89 0.73 13.21
C SER A 360 -0.62 0.73 13.07
N PHE A 361 -1.30 1.67 13.72
CA PHE A 361 -2.75 1.77 13.64
C PHE A 361 -3.22 2.23 12.27
N ILE A 362 -2.48 3.10 11.60
CA ILE A 362 -2.78 3.49 10.22
C ILE A 362 -2.58 2.28 9.29
N SER A 363 -1.51 1.50 9.46
CA SER A 363 -1.27 0.26 8.70
C SER A 363 -2.35 -0.81 8.96
N MET A 364 -2.88 -0.89 10.18
CA MET A 364 -4.02 -1.76 10.49
C MET A 364 -5.26 -1.44 9.64
N GLY A 365 -5.40 -0.20 9.17
CA GLY A 365 -6.47 0.22 8.24
C GLY A 365 -6.50 -0.58 6.94
N VAL A 366 -5.40 -1.22 6.53
CA VAL A 366 -5.31 -2.06 5.32
C VAL A 366 -6.35 -3.20 5.32
N VAL A 367 -6.79 -3.61 6.51
CA VAL A 367 -7.86 -4.60 6.73
C VAL A 367 -9.19 -4.22 6.04
N GLY A 368 -9.43 -2.93 5.78
CA GLY A 368 -10.60 -2.48 5.02
C GLY A 368 -10.71 -3.10 3.62
N GLY A 369 -9.57 -3.47 3.02
CA GLY A 369 -9.52 -4.16 1.73
C GLY A 369 -10.13 -5.56 1.72
N ALA A 370 -10.36 -6.18 2.89
CA ALA A 370 -11.01 -7.50 2.99
C ALA A 370 -12.53 -7.41 2.97
N PHE A 371 -13.07 -6.44 3.71
CA PHE A 371 -14.49 -6.34 3.99
C PHE A 371 -15.25 -5.67 2.85
N PHE A 372 -14.66 -4.64 2.27
CA PHE A 372 -15.36 -3.80 1.30
C PHE A 372 -15.62 -4.47 -0.05
N PRO A 373 -14.70 -5.27 -0.62
CA PRO A 373 -15.00 -6.04 -1.84
C PRO A 373 -16.15 -7.04 -1.66
N LEU A 374 -16.33 -7.60 -0.46
CA LEU A 374 -17.46 -8.50 -0.18
C LEU A 374 -18.80 -7.76 -0.24
N ILE A 375 -18.87 -6.57 0.37
CA ILE A 375 -20.06 -5.71 0.35
C ILE A 375 -20.33 -5.22 -1.07
N MET A 376 -19.28 -4.77 -1.77
CA MET A 376 -19.38 -4.33 -3.16
C MET A 376 -19.83 -5.47 -4.08
N GLY A 377 -19.43 -6.72 -3.81
CA GLY A 377 -19.87 -7.89 -4.56
C GLY A 377 -21.34 -8.23 -4.40
N GLN A 378 -21.91 -8.05 -3.21
CA GLN A 378 -23.35 -8.24 -3.01
C GLN A 378 -24.18 -7.25 -3.83
N ILE A 379 -23.70 -6.01 -3.95
CA ILE A 379 -24.35 -4.96 -4.74
C ILE A 379 -24.10 -5.17 -6.25
N ALA A 380 -22.87 -5.56 -6.61
CA ALA A 380 -22.46 -5.81 -8.00
C ALA A 380 -23.23 -6.98 -8.65
N ASN A 381 -23.71 -7.95 -7.86
CA ASN A 381 -24.55 -9.05 -8.35
C ASN A 381 -25.88 -8.58 -8.97
N HIS A 382 -26.37 -7.39 -8.60
CA HIS A 382 -27.56 -6.81 -9.19
C HIS A 382 -27.22 -5.80 -10.29
N ASN A 383 -26.23 -4.93 -10.07
CA ASN A 383 -25.74 -4.01 -11.09
C ASN A 383 -24.31 -3.54 -10.77
N VAL A 384 -23.34 -3.92 -11.61
CA VAL A 384 -21.92 -3.58 -11.43
C VAL A 384 -21.69 -2.07 -11.44
N ALA A 385 -22.48 -1.29 -12.19
CA ALA A 385 -22.35 0.16 -12.21
C ALA A 385 -22.83 0.80 -10.88
N GLN A 386 -23.90 0.28 -10.28
CA GLN A 386 -24.38 0.78 -8.98
C GLN A 386 -23.45 0.43 -7.81
N ALA A 387 -22.62 -0.60 -7.95
CA ALA A 387 -21.60 -0.93 -6.97
C ALA A 387 -20.58 0.21 -6.77
N TYR A 388 -20.39 1.08 -7.77
CA TYR A 388 -19.50 2.24 -7.69
C TYR A 388 -20.04 3.42 -6.88
N TYR A 389 -21.31 3.40 -6.42
CA TYR A 389 -21.79 4.32 -5.39
C TYR A 389 -21.14 4.06 -4.03
N LEU A 390 -20.69 2.83 -3.77
CA LEU A 390 -20.10 2.47 -2.48
C LEU A 390 -18.71 3.12 -2.26
N PRO A 391 -17.78 3.13 -3.24
CA PRO A 391 -16.56 3.93 -3.17
C PRO A 391 -16.79 5.44 -2.99
N VAL A 392 -17.92 6.01 -3.43
CA VAL A 392 -18.23 7.44 -3.21
C VAL A 392 -18.28 7.77 -1.72
N ILE A 393 -18.88 6.89 -0.91
CA ILE A 393 -18.94 7.06 0.55
C ILE A 393 -17.53 7.03 1.14
N CYS A 394 -16.66 6.13 0.67
CA CYS A 394 -15.26 6.08 1.10
C CYS A 394 -14.51 7.38 0.77
N TYR A 395 -14.64 7.87 -0.46
CA TYR A 395 -13.97 9.10 -0.88
C TYR A 395 -14.52 10.35 -0.18
N LEU A 396 -15.81 10.36 0.19
CA LEU A 396 -16.38 11.42 1.03
C LEU A 396 -15.76 11.45 2.42
N VAL A 397 -15.51 10.29 3.04
CA VAL A 397 -14.82 10.21 4.33
C VAL A 397 -13.38 10.74 4.20
N ILE A 398 -12.68 10.40 3.13
CA ILE A 398 -11.31 10.90 2.84
C ILE A 398 -11.33 12.41 2.60
N PHE A 399 -12.32 12.92 1.87
CA PHE A 399 -12.50 14.36 1.64
C PHE A 399 -12.75 15.11 2.94
N LEU A 400 -13.63 14.59 3.82
CA LEU A 400 -13.89 15.17 5.14
C LEU A 400 -12.64 15.21 6.01
N PHE A 401 -11.82 14.15 5.97
CA PHE A 401 -10.52 14.14 6.63
C PHE A 401 -9.61 15.25 6.10
N ALA A 402 -9.44 15.33 4.78
CA ALA A 402 -8.57 16.31 4.13
C ALA A 402 -9.01 17.77 4.33
N TYR A 403 -10.32 18.02 4.36
CA TYR A 403 -10.90 19.37 4.46
C TYR A 403 -10.99 19.86 5.91
N ARG A 404 -11.49 19.03 6.84
CA ARG A 404 -11.89 19.47 8.18
C ARG A 404 -11.01 18.94 9.30
N PHE A 405 -10.44 17.74 9.15
CA PHE A 405 -9.74 17.05 10.23
C PHE A 405 -8.22 16.95 10.02
N TYR A 406 -7.68 17.60 8.99
CA TYR A 406 -6.23 17.64 8.74
C TYR A 406 -5.44 18.44 9.79
N LYS A 407 -6.11 19.30 10.58
CA LYS A 407 -5.50 20.08 11.66
C LYS A 407 -5.67 19.39 13.01
N VAL A 408 -4.62 19.40 13.81
CA VAL A 408 -4.73 19.21 15.25
C VAL A 408 -5.61 20.35 15.77
N LYS A 409 -6.85 20.06 16.17
CA LYS A 409 -7.64 21.02 16.93
C LYS A 409 -7.12 20.97 18.37
N TYR A 410 -6.49 22.08 18.76
CA TYR A 410 -6.00 22.38 20.11
C TYR A 410 -7.03 22.01 21.19
#